data_AF-A0A2T9X9Q2-F1
#
_entry.id   AF-A0A2T9X9Q2-F1
#
_cell.length_a   1.000
_cell.length_b   1.000
_cell.length_c   1.000
_cell.angle_alpha   90.00
_cell.angle_beta   90.00
_cell.angle_gamma   90.00
#
_symmetry.space_group_name_H-M   'P 1'
#
loop_
_entity.id
_entity.type
_entity.pdbx_description
1 polymer ?
#
loop_
_entity_poly.entity_id
_entity_poly.type
_entity_poly.pdbx_seq_one_letter_code
_entity_poly.pdbx_strand_id
1 'polypeptide(L)'
;MKILFALISTGLAGGVRYIFEVANGLKDKGHDVKIVALAGDHSWFKNLRVEVIYKPLNLNTFSSIVYAFYKFYRYVTLRSAKRNPYDTFLLISSKLGVRPDIIIELAELIRSFDSDVTIATYYLTAFSVWFSQNKNPFYLMQDFQELVEEYEGKLGLKHVLSLAKVTILFYNSLFLR
;
A
#
# COMPACT_ATOMS: atom_id res chain seq x y z
N MET A 1 5.28 -14.69 16.25
CA MET A 1 5.98 -13.57 15.57
C MET A 1 4.97 -12.50 15.23
N LYS A 2 5.37 -11.24 15.35
CA LYS A 2 4.64 -10.05 14.89
C LYS A 2 5.02 -9.76 13.43
N ILE A 3 4.07 -9.90 12.53
CA ILE A 3 4.27 -9.75 11.08
C ILE A 3 3.42 -8.58 10.60
N LEU A 4 4.07 -7.63 9.92
CA LEU A 4 3.42 -6.42 9.41
C LEU A 4 3.46 -6.41 7.89
N PHE A 5 2.32 -6.46 7.21
CA PHE A 5 2.24 -6.23 5.77
C PHE A 5 2.07 -4.74 5.48
N ALA A 6 2.88 -4.18 4.59
CA ALA A 6 2.81 -2.79 4.18
C ALA A 6 2.26 -2.65 2.76
N LEU A 7 1.12 -1.97 2.60
CA LEU A 7 0.46 -1.73 1.32
C LEU A 7 0.30 -0.23 1.07
N ILE A 8 0.36 0.18 -0.20
CA ILE A 8 -0.12 1.52 -0.58
C ILE A 8 -1.65 1.56 -0.49
N SER A 9 -2.32 0.56 -1.08
CA SER A 9 -3.79 0.50 -1.16
C SER A 9 -4.30 -0.93 -0.98
N THR A 10 -5.48 -1.05 -0.37
CA THR A 10 -6.23 -2.31 -0.18
C THR A 10 -7.33 -2.53 -1.22
N GLY A 11 -7.27 -1.81 -2.34
CA GLY A 11 -8.23 -1.95 -3.44
C GLY A 11 -8.29 -3.35 -4.05
N LEU A 12 -9.36 -3.62 -4.81
CA LEU A 12 -9.56 -4.89 -5.50
C LEU A 12 -8.50 -5.10 -6.58
N ALA A 13 -7.47 -5.90 -6.26
CA ALA A 13 -6.39 -6.28 -7.16
C ALA A 13 -5.88 -7.69 -6.82
N GLY A 14 -5.30 -8.39 -7.81
CA GLY A 14 -4.78 -9.75 -7.65
C GLY A 14 -3.71 -9.86 -6.56
N GLY A 15 -2.74 -8.94 -6.54
CA GLY A 15 -1.71 -8.88 -5.50
C GLY A 15 -2.32 -8.68 -4.10
N VAL A 16 -3.23 -7.72 -3.95
CA VAL A 16 -3.90 -7.46 -2.66
C VAL A 16 -4.67 -8.69 -2.17
N ARG A 17 -5.38 -9.39 -3.07
CA ARG A 17 -6.06 -10.66 -2.72
C ARG A 17 -5.08 -11.70 -2.19
N TYR A 18 -3.97 -11.91 -2.89
CA TYR A 18 -2.96 -12.87 -2.48
C TYR A 18 -2.39 -12.52 -1.10
N ILE A 19 -2.07 -11.26 -0.85
CA ILE A 19 -1.59 -10.79 0.45
C ILE A 19 -2.61 -11.07 1.57
N PHE A 20 -3.90 -10.85 1.32
CA PHE A 20 -4.95 -11.16 2.29
C PHE A 20 -5.05 -12.65 2.60
N GLU A 21 -4.93 -13.51 1.59
CA GLU A 21 -4.93 -14.97 1.76
C GLU A 21 -3.69 -15.45 2.54
N VAL A 22 -2.50 -14.92 2.24
CA VAL A 22 -1.26 -15.22 2.97
C VAL A 22 -1.34 -14.74 4.42
N ALA A 23 -1.82 -13.51 4.64
CA ALA A 23 -1.97 -12.95 5.98
C ALA A 23 -2.93 -13.79 6.86
N ASN A 24 -4.04 -14.25 6.28
CA ASN A 24 -4.94 -15.20 6.91
C ASN A 24 -4.23 -16.52 7.28
N GLY A 25 -3.49 -17.12 6.34
CA GLY A 25 -2.77 -18.37 6.61
C GLY A 25 -1.69 -18.23 7.69
N LEU A 26 -1.03 -17.08 7.77
CA LEU A 26 -0.07 -16.78 8.85
C LEU A 26 -0.79 -16.59 10.20
N LYS A 27 -1.95 -15.93 10.21
CA LYS A 27 -2.79 -15.80 11.41
C LYS A 27 -3.23 -17.17 11.93
N ASP A 28 -3.66 -18.06 11.05
CA ASP A 28 -4.11 -19.42 11.39
C ASP A 28 -2.96 -20.27 11.98
N LYS A 29 -1.70 -19.96 11.62
CA LYS A 29 -0.49 -20.56 12.21
C LYS A 29 -0.08 -19.97 13.57
N GLY A 30 -0.87 -19.04 14.13
CA GLY A 30 -0.63 -18.44 15.44
C GLY A 30 0.30 -17.23 15.43
N HIS A 31 0.57 -16.62 14.27
CA HIS A 31 1.32 -15.37 14.20
C HIS A 31 0.42 -14.15 14.52
N ASP A 32 0.98 -13.10 15.09
CA ASP A 32 0.31 -11.81 15.22
C ASP A 32 0.52 -11.03 13.92
N VAL A 33 -0.53 -10.92 13.11
CA VAL A 33 -0.46 -10.38 11.75
C VAL A 33 -1.30 -9.11 11.66
N LYS A 34 -0.68 -8.04 11.16
CA LYS A 34 -1.34 -6.77 10.87
C LYS A 34 -1.04 -6.33 9.45
N ILE A 35 -1.98 -5.62 8.85
CA ILE A 35 -1.81 -4.97 7.55
C ILE A 35 -1.90 -3.47 7.78
N VAL A 36 -0.90 -2.71 7.33
CA VAL A 36 -0.95 -1.25 7.28
C VAL A 36 -1.11 -0.78 5.85
N ALA A 37 -1.99 0.20 5.66
CA ALA A 37 -2.24 0.77 4.35
C ALA A 37 -2.43 2.28 4.41
N LEU A 38 -1.99 2.98 3.36
CA LEU A 38 -2.31 4.40 3.20
C LEU A 38 -3.75 4.62 2.72
N ALA A 39 -4.32 3.64 2.03
CA ALA A 39 -5.57 3.82 1.32
C ALA A 39 -6.36 2.53 1.02
N GLY A 40 -7.55 2.74 0.46
CA GLY A 40 -8.42 1.70 -0.07
C GLY A 40 -9.53 1.30 0.89
N ASP A 41 -10.21 0.23 0.54
CA ASP A 41 -11.27 -0.39 1.32
C ASP A 41 -11.16 -1.89 1.12
N HIS A 42 -10.88 -2.62 2.19
CA HIS A 42 -10.76 -4.08 2.15
C HIS A 42 -12.13 -4.79 2.22
N SER A 43 -13.25 -4.06 2.30
CA SER A 43 -14.59 -4.63 2.48
C SER A 43 -15.03 -5.58 1.36
N TRP A 44 -14.38 -5.54 0.20
CA TRP A 44 -14.62 -6.49 -0.90
C TRP A 44 -14.12 -7.91 -0.56
N PHE A 45 -13.15 -8.06 0.35
CA PHE A 45 -12.64 -9.34 0.81
C PHE A 45 -13.23 -9.69 2.18
N LYS A 46 -14.39 -10.36 2.16
CA LYS A 46 -15.20 -10.60 3.37
C LYS A 46 -14.55 -11.49 4.43
N ASN A 47 -13.59 -12.33 4.04
CA ASN A 47 -13.02 -13.36 4.91
C ASN A 47 -11.68 -12.95 5.52
N LEU A 48 -11.37 -11.65 5.60
CA LEU A 48 -10.13 -11.18 6.20
C LEU A 48 -10.19 -11.34 7.73
N ARG A 49 -9.26 -12.09 8.31
CA ARG A 49 -9.17 -12.37 9.76
C ARG A 49 -8.10 -11.55 10.47
N VAL A 50 -7.36 -10.73 9.73
CA VAL A 50 -6.29 -9.88 10.25
C VAL A 50 -6.74 -8.44 10.34
N GLU A 51 -6.16 -7.71 11.30
CA GLU A 51 -6.43 -6.28 11.46
C GLU A 51 -5.81 -5.49 10.31
N VAL A 52 -6.60 -4.60 9.70
CA VAL A 52 -6.14 -3.63 8.70
C VAL A 52 -6.19 -2.23 9.30
N ILE A 53 -5.04 -1.57 9.35
CA ILE A 53 -4.86 -0.25 9.94
C ILE A 53 -4.58 0.73 8.81
N TYR A 54 -5.49 1.67 8.63
CA TYR A 54 -5.35 2.75 7.66
C TYR A 54 -4.67 3.96 8.29
N LYS A 55 -3.77 4.65 7.57
CA LYS A 55 -3.26 5.94 8.01
C LYS A 55 -4.45 6.89 8.21
N PRO A 56 -4.64 7.49 9.41
CA PRO A 56 -5.64 8.52 9.55
C PRO A 56 -5.28 9.68 8.63
N LEU A 57 -6.24 10.20 7.88
CA LEU A 57 -6.04 11.42 7.10
C LEU A 57 -5.68 12.54 8.09
N ASN A 58 -4.44 13.03 8.07
CA ASN A 58 -4.04 14.15 8.90
C ASN A 58 -4.62 15.43 8.29
N LEU A 59 -5.88 15.67 8.61
CA LEU A 59 -6.64 16.79 8.08
C LEU A 59 -6.33 18.06 8.89
N ASN A 60 -5.16 18.69 8.69
CA ASN A 60 -4.97 20.06 9.18
C ASN A 60 -6.14 20.94 8.72
N THR A 61 -6.60 21.89 9.55
CA THR A 61 -7.85 22.68 9.43
C THR A 61 -8.23 23.11 8.00
N PHE A 62 -7.25 23.43 7.16
CA PHE A 62 -7.44 23.78 5.75
C PHE A 62 -8.02 22.64 4.87
N SER A 63 -7.63 21.40 5.12
CA SER A 63 -8.13 20.22 4.40
C SER A 63 -9.49 19.73 4.93
N SER A 64 -9.90 20.11 6.14
CA SER A 64 -11.27 19.84 6.63
C SER A 64 -12.33 20.58 5.82
N ILE A 65 -12.00 21.81 5.41
CA ILE A 65 -12.83 22.65 4.53
C ILE A 65 -12.86 22.06 3.13
N VAL A 66 -11.69 21.71 2.58
CA VAL A 66 -11.62 21.00 1.27
C VAL A 66 -12.34 19.65 1.32
N TYR A 67 -12.29 18.93 2.44
CA TYR A 67 -13.00 17.67 2.64
C TYR A 67 -14.51 17.89 2.75
N ALA A 68 -14.97 18.96 3.40
CA ALA A 68 -16.38 19.34 3.42
C ALA A 68 -16.88 19.71 2.02
N PHE A 69 -16.08 20.48 1.26
CA PHE A 69 -16.36 20.79 -0.16
C PHE A 69 -16.31 19.54 -1.04
N TYR A 70 -15.38 18.61 -0.80
CA TYR A 70 -15.33 17.31 -1.48
C TYR A 70 -16.54 16.45 -1.13
N LYS A 71 -16.99 16.43 0.13
CA LYS A 71 -18.18 15.70 0.58
C LYS A 71 -19.44 16.29 -0.04
N PHE A 72 -19.52 17.62 -0.13
CA PHE A 72 -20.58 18.34 -0.81
C PHE A 72 -20.57 18.08 -2.33
N TYR A 73 -19.40 18.18 -2.96
CA TYR A 73 -19.21 17.84 -4.37
C TYR A 73 -19.56 16.37 -4.63
N ARG A 74 -19.10 15.43 -3.78
CA ARG A 74 -19.49 14.01 -3.81
C ARG A 74 -21.00 13.84 -3.69
N TYR A 75 -21.65 14.51 -2.75
CA TYR A 75 -23.10 14.46 -2.59
C TYR A 75 -23.82 14.87 -3.87
N VAL A 76 -23.32 15.90 -4.56
CA VAL A 76 -23.86 16.39 -5.83
C VAL A 76 -23.47 15.50 -7.04
N THR A 77 -22.30 14.86 -7.03
CA THR A 77 -21.73 14.10 -8.16
C THR A 77 -22.01 12.58 -8.08
N LEU A 78 -22.54 12.09 -6.94
CA LEU A 78 -22.83 10.68 -6.67
C LEU A 78 -24.07 10.11 -7.39
N ARG A 79 -24.59 10.79 -8.42
CA ARG A 79 -25.49 10.12 -9.37
C ARG A 79 -24.74 9.24 -10.39
N SER A 80 -23.40 9.28 -10.53
CA SER A 80 -22.78 8.54 -11.66
C SER A 80 -21.36 7.94 -11.53
N ALA A 81 -20.65 7.91 -10.39
CA ALA A 81 -19.35 7.21 -10.40
C ALA A 81 -18.86 6.65 -9.06
N LYS A 82 -18.64 5.32 -9.03
CA LYS A 82 -17.81 4.61 -8.03
C LYS A 82 -16.34 4.98 -8.25
N ARG A 83 -15.84 6.05 -7.62
CA ARG A 83 -14.38 6.32 -7.53
C ARG A 83 -13.90 6.31 -6.09
N ASN A 84 -12.73 5.70 -5.88
CA ASN A 84 -12.08 5.51 -4.59
C ASN A 84 -11.64 6.88 -4.01
N PRO A 85 -11.81 7.11 -2.69
CA PRO A 85 -11.32 8.32 -2.01
C PRO A 85 -9.85 8.65 -2.29
N TYR A 86 -8.99 7.65 -2.47
CA TYR A 86 -7.57 7.85 -2.73
C TYR A 86 -7.27 8.33 -4.15
N ASP A 87 -7.96 7.80 -5.16
CA ASP A 87 -7.85 8.28 -6.55
C ASP A 87 -8.23 9.75 -6.64
N THR A 88 -9.20 10.18 -5.82
CA THR A 88 -9.64 11.57 -5.76
C THR A 88 -8.64 12.44 -4.98
N PHE A 89 -8.07 11.93 -3.89
CA PHE A 89 -7.02 12.61 -3.14
C PHE A 89 -5.74 12.82 -3.97
N LEU A 90 -5.30 11.81 -4.73
CA LEU A 90 -4.20 11.90 -5.70
C LEU A 90 -4.47 12.91 -6.82
N LEU A 91 -5.70 12.95 -7.34
CA LEU A 91 -6.12 13.94 -8.35
C LEU A 91 -6.13 15.37 -7.82
N ILE A 92 -6.55 15.57 -6.57
CA ILE A 92 -6.59 16.88 -5.92
C ILE A 92 -5.18 17.34 -5.56
N SER A 93 -4.35 16.45 -5.01
CA SER A 93 -2.99 16.77 -4.58
C SER A 93 -2.06 17.06 -5.77
N SER A 94 -2.18 16.29 -6.86
CA SER A 94 -1.49 16.56 -8.13
C SER A 94 -1.89 17.90 -8.76
N LYS A 95 -3.16 18.33 -8.64
CA LYS A 95 -3.62 19.64 -9.11
C LYS A 95 -3.18 20.81 -8.22
N LEU A 96 -2.93 20.57 -6.93
CA LEU A 96 -2.53 21.60 -5.95
C LEU A 96 -1.01 21.72 -5.77
N GLY A 97 -0.21 20.98 -6.54
CA GLY A 97 1.26 21.05 -6.48
C GLY A 97 1.89 20.38 -5.25
N VAL A 98 1.07 19.85 -4.33
CA VAL A 98 1.53 19.06 -3.18
C VAL A 98 1.51 17.61 -3.61
N ARG A 99 2.65 17.05 -4.04
CA ARG A 99 2.76 15.60 -4.27
C ARG A 99 3.00 14.93 -2.92
N PRO A 100 2.03 14.20 -2.33
CA PRO A 100 2.31 13.42 -1.13
C PRO A 100 3.36 12.37 -1.48
N ASP A 101 4.47 12.37 -0.75
CA ASP A 101 5.51 11.35 -0.91
C ASP A 101 5.01 10.06 -0.24
N ILE A 102 4.32 9.24 -1.03
CA ILE A 102 3.69 7.99 -0.62
C ILE A 102 4.71 7.07 0.09
N ILE A 103 5.99 7.13 -0.31
CA ILE A 103 7.05 6.30 0.27
C ILE A 103 7.32 6.74 1.72
N ILE A 104 7.50 8.03 1.95
CA ILE A 104 7.78 8.58 3.28
C ILE A 104 6.55 8.44 4.19
N GLU A 105 5.37 8.73 3.66
CA GLU A 105 4.11 8.62 4.40
C GLU A 105 3.86 7.20 4.93
N LEU A 106 4.14 6.18 4.11
CA LEU A 106 4.04 4.77 4.52
C LEU A 106 5.19 4.38 5.45
N ALA A 107 6.42 4.86 5.21
CA ALA A 107 7.56 4.61 6.10
C ALA A 107 7.30 5.11 7.53
N GLU A 108 6.72 6.31 7.68
CA GLU A 108 6.32 6.85 8.98
C GLU A 108 5.23 6.03 9.66
N LEU A 109 4.23 5.57 8.89
CA LEU A 109 3.20 4.69 9.43
C LEU A 109 3.82 3.39 9.95
N ILE A 110 4.71 2.76 9.16
CA ILE A 110 5.40 1.52 9.55
C ILE A 110 6.19 1.70 10.85
N ARG A 111 6.87 2.84 11.04
CA ARG A 111 7.65 3.12 12.27
C ARG A 111 6.82 3.11 13.55
N SER A 112 5.51 3.33 13.46
CA SER A 112 4.62 3.28 14.63
C SER A 112 4.34 1.85 15.14
N PHE A 113 4.86 0.82 14.46
CA PHE A 113 4.64 -0.58 14.80
C PHE A 113 5.95 -1.28 15.17
N ASP A 114 5.92 -2.00 16.28
CA ASP A 114 6.95 -2.97 16.66
C ASP A 114 6.62 -4.33 16.04
N SER A 115 7.37 -4.72 15.00
CA SER A 115 7.18 -5.96 14.26
C SER A 115 8.47 -6.77 14.21
N ASP A 116 8.37 -8.09 14.31
CA ASP A 116 9.51 -8.99 14.11
C ASP A 116 9.90 -9.07 12.63
N VAL A 117 8.91 -8.94 11.73
CA VAL A 117 9.09 -8.96 10.26
C VAL A 117 8.14 -7.95 9.63
N THR A 118 8.65 -7.11 8.72
CA THR A 118 7.80 -6.23 7.88
C THR A 118 7.87 -6.64 6.43
N ILE A 119 6.73 -6.94 5.82
CA ILE A 119 6.60 -7.43 4.45
C ILE A 119 6.17 -6.30 3.52
N ALA A 120 7.05 -5.95 2.58
CA ALA A 120 6.71 -5.12 1.42
C ALA A 120 6.11 -5.99 0.30
N THR A 121 5.11 -5.48 -0.42
CA THR A 121 4.34 -6.24 -1.43
C THR A 121 4.48 -5.70 -2.86
N TYR A 122 5.11 -4.53 -2.99
CA TYR A 122 5.30 -3.75 -4.22
C TYR A 122 6.61 -2.95 -4.12
N TYR A 123 7.26 -2.59 -5.23
CA TYR A 123 8.55 -1.90 -5.16
C TYR A 123 8.49 -0.55 -4.38
N LEU A 124 7.40 0.24 -4.47
CA LEU A 124 7.24 1.46 -3.65
C LEU A 124 7.15 1.13 -2.14
N THR A 125 6.44 0.06 -1.79
CA THR A 125 6.36 -0.39 -0.40
C THR A 125 7.72 -0.91 0.08
N ALA A 126 8.56 -1.46 -0.80
CA ALA A 126 9.91 -1.90 -0.47
C ALA A 126 10.78 -0.70 -0.05
N PHE A 127 10.72 0.41 -0.79
CA PHE A 127 11.35 1.66 -0.34
C PHE A 127 10.78 2.13 0.99
N SER A 128 9.46 2.08 1.16
CA SER A 128 8.81 2.52 2.41
C SER A 128 9.31 1.72 3.62
N VAL A 129 9.40 0.39 3.47
CA VAL A 129 9.94 -0.52 4.48
C VAL A 129 11.42 -0.24 4.74
N TRP A 130 12.23 -0.03 3.70
CA TRP A 130 13.63 0.35 3.84
C TRP A 130 13.80 1.66 4.64
N PHE A 131 13.08 2.71 4.25
CA PHE A 131 13.12 4.01 4.92
C PHE A 131 12.55 3.98 6.34
N SER A 132 11.66 3.02 6.64
CA SER A 132 11.15 2.87 8.00
C SER A 132 12.23 2.45 9.02
N GLN A 133 13.38 1.95 8.56
CA GLN A 133 14.47 1.42 9.41
C GLN A 133 14.00 0.29 10.35
N ASN A 134 13.01 -0.51 9.92
CA ASN A 134 12.54 -1.66 10.67
C ASN A 134 13.62 -2.77 10.73
N LYS A 135 13.64 -3.56 11.81
CA LYS A 135 14.73 -4.46 12.16
C LYS A 135 14.91 -5.62 11.18
N ASN A 136 13.82 -6.20 10.66
CA ASN A 136 13.87 -7.31 9.70
C ASN A 136 12.89 -7.08 8.54
N PRO A 137 13.32 -6.38 7.48
CA PRO A 137 12.49 -6.21 6.31
C PRO A 137 12.47 -7.50 5.48
N PHE A 138 11.28 -7.91 5.07
CA PHE A 138 11.04 -8.97 4.11
C PHE A 138 10.37 -8.38 2.88
N TYR A 139 10.86 -8.74 1.70
CA TYR A 139 10.42 -8.11 0.46
C TYR A 139 9.74 -9.17 -0.40
N LEU A 140 8.41 -9.17 -0.39
CA LEU A 140 7.58 -10.02 -1.23
C LEU A 140 7.17 -9.20 -2.47
N MET A 141 8.13 -8.90 -3.34
CA MET A 141 7.85 -8.06 -4.50
C MET A 141 7.15 -8.90 -5.57
N GLN A 142 5.87 -8.61 -5.81
CA GLN A 142 5.01 -9.34 -6.76
C GLN A 142 5.00 -8.72 -8.16
N ASP A 143 6.03 -7.94 -8.50
CA ASP A 143 6.05 -7.11 -9.70
C ASP A 143 6.62 -7.82 -10.92
N PHE A 144 5.94 -7.63 -12.05
CA PHE A 144 6.44 -7.93 -13.37
C PHE A 144 7.12 -6.68 -13.93
N GLN A 145 8.36 -6.81 -14.37
CA GLN A 145 9.16 -5.68 -14.89
C GLN A 145 8.45 -4.98 -16.05
N GLU A 146 7.79 -5.77 -16.90
CA GLU A 146 7.01 -5.33 -18.05
C GLU A 146 5.86 -4.42 -17.63
N LEU A 147 5.13 -4.80 -16.57
CA LEU A 147 4.04 -3.97 -16.04
C LEU A 147 4.57 -2.69 -15.40
N VAL A 148 5.69 -2.75 -14.69
CA VAL A 148 6.28 -1.54 -14.09
C VAL A 148 6.74 -0.57 -15.19
N GLU A 149 7.36 -1.07 -16.27
CA GLU A 149 7.73 -0.22 -17.40
C GLU A 149 6.48 0.35 -18.11
N GLU A 150 5.41 -0.42 -18.25
CA GLU A 150 4.14 0.04 -18.84
C GLU A 150 3.49 1.17 -18.02
N TYR A 151 3.40 1.01 -16.70
CA TYR A 151 2.68 1.95 -15.83
C TYR A 151 3.54 3.14 -15.37
N GLU A 152 4.86 2.97 -15.26
CA GLU A 152 5.75 3.98 -14.65
C GLU A 152 6.98 4.32 -15.50
N GLY A 153 7.12 3.69 -16.66
CA GLY A 153 8.20 3.92 -17.61
C GLY A 153 9.56 3.41 -17.12
N LYS A 154 10.59 3.77 -17.90
CA LYS A 154 11.98 3.35 -17.67
C LYS A 154 12.54 3.73 -16.31
N LEU A 155 11.99 4.78 -15.69
CA LEU A 155 12.41 5.25 -14.38
C LEU A 155 11.93 4.29 -13.27
N GLY A 156 10.66 3.86 -13.30
CA GLY A 156 10.14 2.81 -12.40
C GLY A 156 10.92 1.51 -12.55
N LEU A 157 11.18 1.08 -13.79
CA LEU A 157 11.99 -0.10 -14.07
C LEU A 157 13.40 -0.02 -13.45
N LYS A 158 14.06 1.14 -13.58
CA LYS A 158 15.39 1.36 -12.98
C LYS A 158 15.34 1.25 -11.45
N HIS A 159 14.27 1.72 -10.81
CA HIS A 159 14.09 1.58 -9.37
C HIS A 159 13.89 0.13 -8.93
N VAL A 160 13.05 -0.64 -9.64
CA VAL A 160 12.88 -2.08 -9.39
C VAL A 160 14.21 -2.82 -9.50
N LEU A 161 14.98 -2.56 -10.56
CA LEU A 161 16.30 -3.17 -10.76
C LEU A 161 17.32 -2.75 -9.70
N SER A 162 17.20 -1.54 -9.14
CA SER A 162 18.05 -1.08 -8.05
C SER A 162 17.76 -1.82 -6.75
N LEU A 163 16.47 -2.06 -6.43
CA LEU A 163 16.03 -2.83 -5.28
C LEU A 163 16.45 -4.30 -5.39
N ALA A 164 16.41 -4.88 -6.60
CA ALA A 164 16.82 -6.26 -6.85
C ALA A 164 18.26 -6.58 -6.41
N LYS A 165 19.14 -5.56 -6.44
CA LYS A 165 20.56 -5.70 -6.07
C LYS A 165 20.80 -5.73 -4.55
N VAL A 166 19.81 -5.38 -3.74
CA VAL A 166 19.95 -5.12 -2.29
C VAL A 166 19.49 -6.33 -1.43
N THR A 167 19.42 -7.52 -2.03
CA THR A 167 18.96 -8.78 -1.38
C THR A 167 17.48 -8.74 -1.04
N ILE A 168 16.67 -9.18 -2.00
CA ILE A 168 15.21 -9.31 -1.92
C ILE A 168 14.86 -10.73 -2.39
N LEU A 169 14.05 -11.46 -1.61
CA LEU A 169 13.51 -12.75 -2.05
C LEU A 169 12.39 -12.50 -3.06
N PHE A 170 12.73 -12.61 -4.35
CA PHE A 170 11.74 -12.53 -5.44
C PHE A 170 10.88 -13.80 -5.45
N TYR A 171 9.56 -13.64 -5.30
CA TYR A 171 8.63 -14.69 -5.67
C TYR A 171 8.04 -14.37 -7.04
N ASN A 172 8.74 -14.78 -8.09
CA ASN A 172 8.27 -14.64 -9.45
C ASN A 172 7.37 -15.85 -9.77
N SER A 173 6.05 -15.64 -9.91
CA SER A 173 5.10 -16.73 -10.17
C SER A 173 5.28 -17.40 -11.54
N LEU A 174 6.27 -16.98 -12.33
CA LEU A 174 6.67 -17.56 -13.60
C LEU A 174 7.47 -18.88 -13.50
N PHE A 175 7.87 -19.30 -12.29
CA PHE A 175 8.65 -20.54 -12.09
C PHE A 175 7.84 -21.78 -11.64
N LEU A 176 6.51 -21.73 -11.74
CA LEU A 176 5.66 -22.92 -11.61
C LEU A 176 5.07 -23.29 -12.98
N ARG A 177 5.91 -23.87 -13.83
CA ARG A 177 5.50 -24.78 -14.92
C ARG A 177 6.34 -26.04 -14.83
#